data_AF-A0A7V9S572-F1
#
_entry.id   AF-A0A7V9S572-F1
#
_cell.length_a   1.000
_cell.length_b   1.000
_cell.length_c   1.000
_cell.angle_alpha   90.00
_cell.angle_beta   90.00
_cell.angle_gamma   90.00
#
_symmetry.space_group_name_H-M   'P 1'
#
loop_
_entity.id
_entity.type
_entity.pdbx_description
1 polymer ?
#
loop_
_entity_poly.entity_id
_entity_poly.type
_entity_poly.pdbx_seq_one_letter_code
_entity_poly.pdbx_strand_id
1 'polypeptide(L)'
;MRSKPLSQKDEIRILKIGDSIINGGSQTDQDSLASSILEEQLSKKFKKNIRVLNVGANSWGPDNAFEYIKKNGHFNSSLIVLVFSSHDYYDHMHFQKVVGVHPAWPSKKPFMAITDGFFKYFIPWFNNKISRNYNAYSYLSSHNNIEYMNKGWKALFNYVNDNQIEMLVYLHPSKQEIINGKYEDSGLKLLEVFSQNKIKFLSGIEYNADSSLYRDFIHLNNKGQKALANVLFTPLQAHVKANLKD
;
A
#
# COMPACT_ATOMS: atom_id res chain seq x y z
N MET A 1 2.94 9.53 5.30
CA MET A 1 2.53 9.91 3.93
C MET A 1 3.77 10.25 3.12
N ARG A 2 3.90 9.69 1.91
CA ARG A 2 5.03 9.92 0.98
C ARG A 2 4.63 10.83 -0.17
N SER A 3 4.32 12.08 0.16
CA SER A 3 3.86 13.11 -0.78
C SER A 3 4.36 14.48 -0.36
N LYS A 4 4.46 15.42 -1.31
CA LYS A 4 4.78 16.82 -0.99
C LYS A 4 3.73 17.42 -0.03
N PRO A 5 4.07 18.46 0.75
CA PRO A 5 3.09 19.17 1.58
C PRO A 5 1.88 19.65 0.76
N LEU A 6 0.69 19.63 1.35
CA LEU A 6 -0.51 20.16 0.72
C LEU A 6 -0.46 21.69 0.68
N SER A 7 -1.08 22.27 -0.35
CA SER A 7 -1.20 23.71 -0.57
C SER A 7 -2.66 24.09 -0.83
N GLN A 8 -3.00 25.35 -0.57
CA GLN A 8 -4.29 25.92 -0.97
C GLN A 8 -4.45 26.00 -2.49
N LYS A 9 -3.34 25.95 -3.24
CA LYS A 9 -3.35 25.91 -4.71
C LYS A 9 -3.69 24.53 -5.27
N ASP A 10 -3.84 23.50 -4.44
CA ASP A 10 -4.15 22.14 -4.90
C ASP A 10 -5.62 22.08 -5.31
N GLU A 11 -5.88 21.94 -6.61
CA GLU A 11 -7.24 21.99 -7.18
C GLU A 11 -7.98 20.66 -7.02
N ILE A 12 -7.27 19.55 -7.24
CA ILE A 12 -7.81 18.19 -7.10
C ILE A 12 -6.83 17.37 -6.28
N ARG A 13 -7.39 16.59 -5.34
CA ARG A 13 -6.63 15.68 -4.48
C ARG A 13 -7.19 14.27 -4.63
N ILE A 14 -6.28 13.32 -4.82
CA ILE A 14 -6.57 11.90 -4.91
C ILE A 14 -5.79 11.23 -3.79
N LEU A 15 -6.45 10.47 -2.92
CA LEU A 15 -5.80 9.76 -1.82
C LEU A 15 -5.58 8.31 -2.19
N LYS A 16 -4.32 7.93 -2.45
CA LYS A 16 -3.93 6.53 -2.58
C LYS A 16 -3.51 5.99 -1.22
N ILE A 17 -4.16 4.92 -0.77
CA ILE A 17 -3.88 4.26 0.51
C ILE A 17 -3.67 2.75 0.32
N GLY A 18 -2.82 2.17 1.15
CA GLY A 18 -2.39 0.78 1.02
C GLY A 18 -1.28 0.48 2.02
N ASP A 19 -0.39 -0.42 1.64
CA ASP A 19 0.65 -1.00 2.48
C ASP A 19 2.07 -0.64 1.97
N SER A 20 3.03 -1.57 2.14
CA SER A 20 4.39 -1.44 1.60
C SER A 20 4.43 -1.36 0.07
N ILE A 21 3.46 -1.92 -0.65
CA ILE A 21 3.42 -1.95 -2.12
C ILE A 21 3.41 -0.52 -2.65
N ILE A 22 2.54 0.34 -2.13
CA ILE A 22 2.51 1.75 -2.56
C ILE A 22 3.53 2.62 -1.84
N ASN A 23 3.95 2.24 -0.62
CA ASN A 23 5.00 2.98 0.09
C ASN A 23 6.35 2.89 -0.66
N GLY A 24 6.62 1.75 -1.31
CA GLY A 24 7.87 1.47 -2.01
C GLY A 24 9.06 1.14 -1.10
N GLY A 25 8.98 1.45 0.20
CA GLY A 25 10.06 1.24 1.17
C GLY A 25 11.30 2.07 0.86
N SER A 26 12.45 1.67 1.40
CA SER A 26 13.73 2.35 1.17
C SER A 26 14.37 2.03 -0.19
N GLN A 27 13.83 1.06 -0.93
CA GLN A 27 14.39 0.57 -2.20
C GLN A 27 13.79 1.25 -3.43
N THR A 28 12.79 2.11 -3.24
CA THR A 28 12.14 2.85 -4.33
C THR A 28 12.23 4.34 -4.06
N ASP A 29 12.84 5.04 -5.01
CA ASP A 29 13.00 6.49 -4.96
C ASP A 29 11.64 7.19 -5.05
N GLN A 30 11.57 8.39 -4.47
CA GLN A 30 10.32 9.11 -4.34
C GLN A 30 9.69 9.42 -5.70
N ASP A 31 10.48 9.75 -6.72
CA ASP A 31 10.03 10.03 -8.09
C ASP A 31 9.57 8.77 -8.85
N SER A 32 10.08 7.60 -8.47
CA SER A 32 9.76 6.30 -9.07
C SER A 32 8.47 5.68 -8.52
N LEU A 33 7.87 6.26 -7.47
CA LEU A 33 6.60 5.79 -6.93
C LEU A 33 5.44 6.05 -7.89
N ALA A 34 4.50 5.11 -7.99
CA ALA A 34 3.33 5.24 -8.85
C ALA A 34 2.54 6.53 -8.57
N SER A 35 2.47 6.97 -7.30
CA SER A 35 1.82 8.22 -6.92
C SER A 35 2.51 9.46 -7.51
N SER A 36 3.84 9.50 -7.49
CA SER A 36 4.61 10.63 -8.00
C SER A 36 4.51 10.70 -9.52
N ILE A 37 4.58 9.54 -10.19
CA ILE A 37 4.39 9.41 -11.64
C ILE A 37 3.00 9.89 -12.05
N LEU A 38 1.94 9.43 -11.36
CA LEU A 38 0.56 9.85 -11.62
C LEU A 38 0.36 11.36 -11.37
N GLU A 39 0.90 11.88 -10.28
CA GLU A 39 0.82 13.31 -9.93
C GLU A 39 1.41 14.18 -11.04
N GLU A 40 2.63 13.83 -11.51
CA GLU A 40 3.30 14.54 -12.60
C GLU A 40 2.52 14.44 -13.92
N GLN A 41 2.11 13.23 -14.31
CA GLN A 41 1.41 13.00 -15.57
C GLN A 41 0.07 13.72 -15.63
N LEU A 42 -0.73 13.65 -14.56
CA LEU A 42 -2.03 14.31 -14.49
C LEU A 42 -1.86 15.84 -14.46
N SER A 43 -0.97 16.36 -13.61
CA SER A 43 -0.72 17.81 -13.51
C SER A 43 -0.25 18.39 -14.85
N LYS A 44 0.67 17.69 -15.54
CA LYS A 44 1.15 18.09 -16.86
C LYS A 44 0.04 18.05 -17.92
N LYS A 45 -0.79 17.00 -17.91
CA LYS A 45 -1.87 16.83 -18.90
C LYS A 45 -2.93 17.91 -18.78
N PHE A 46 -3.36 18.22 -17.56
CA PHE A 46 -4.43 19.19 -17.31
C PHE A 46 -3.93 20.62 -17.07
N LYS A 47 -2.61 20.83 -16.95
CA LYS A 47 -1.98 22.11 -16.58
C LYS A 47 -2.56 22.70 -15.29
N LYS A 48 -2.93 21.82 -14.35
CA LYS A 48 -3.51 22.15 -13.04
C LYS A 48 -2.66 21.55 -11.94
N ASN A 49 -2.81 22.06 -10.72
CA ASN A 49 -2.11 21.52 -9.57
C ASN A 49 -2.90 20.35 -8.97
N ILE A 50 -2.62 19.15 -9.46
CA ILE A 50 -3.25 17.90 -9.03
C ILE A 50 -2.32 17.21 -8.03
N ARG A 51 -2.89 16.67 -6.95
CA ARG A 51 -2.15 15.93 -5.93
C ARG A 51 -2.56 14.48 -5.88
N VAL A 52 -1.58 13.57 -5.89
CA VAL A 52 -1.80 12.14 -5.68
C VAL A 52 -1.09 11.73 -4.40
N LEU A 53 -1.85 11.70 -3.31
CA LEU A 53 -1.35 11.43 -1.97
C LEU A 53 -1.04 9.94 -1.82
N ASN A 54 0.04 9.63 -1.10
CA ASN A 54 0.49 8.26 -0.87
C ASN A 54 0.56 7.99 0.63
N VAL A 55 -0.43 7.25 1.11
CA VAL A 55 -0.53 6.80 2.49
C VAL A 55 -0.35 5.28 2.48
N GLY A 56 0.89 4.83 2.52
CA GLY A 56 1.19 3.42 2.76
C GLY A 56 2.27 3.27 3.82
N ALA A 57 2.26 2.13 4.50
CA ALA A 57 3.31 1.72 5.41
C ALA A 57 3.43 0.19 5.41
N ASN A 58 4.60 -0.30 5.82
CA ASN A 58 4.83 -1.74 5.87
C ASN A 58 3.89 -2.42 6.86
N SER A 59 3.42 -3.62 6.51
CA SER A 59 2.56 -4.45 7.37
C SER A 59 1.19 -3.83 7.70
N TRP A 60 0.69 -2.93 6.86
CA TRP A 60 -0.63 -2.36 7.04
C TRP A 60 -1.68 -3.19 6.32
N GLY A 61 -2.65 -3.69 7.09
CA GLY A 61 -3.90 -4.19 6.56
C GLY A 61 -4.95 -3.08 6.37
N PRO A 62 -6.15 -3.44 5.86
CA PRO A 62 -7.27 -2.52 5.64
C PRO A 62 -7.74 -1.76 6.89
N ASP A 63 -7.68 -2.38 8.07
CA ASP A 63 -8.04 -1.73 9.34
C ASP A 63 -6.99 -0.70 9.79
N ASN A 64 -5.69 -0.94 9.56
CA ASN A 64 -4.66 0.09 9.73
C ASN A 64 -4.94 1.31 8.86
N ALA A 65 -5.26 1.08 7.58
CA ALA A 65 -5.61 2.12 6.63
C ALA A 65 -6.84 2.91 7.08
N PHE A 66 -7.89 2.21 7.55
CA PHE A 66 -9.08 2.86 8.07
C PHE A 66 -8.80 3.72 9.31
N GLU A 67 -8.06 3.21 10.30
CA GLU A 67 -7.70 3.99 11.49
C GLU A 67 -6.85 5.21 11.15
N TYR A 68 -6.00 5.13 10.13
CA TYR A 68 -5.29 6.31 9.62
C TYR A 68 -6.24 7.37 9.06
N ILE A 69 -7.19 6.98 8.20
CA ILE A 69 -8.19 7.90 7.63
C ILE A 69 -9.07 8.50 8.72
N LYS A 70 -9.51 7.69 9.69
CA LYS A 70 -10.31 8.15 10.82
C LYS A 70 -9.59 9.21 11.65
N LYS A 71 -8.27 9.06 11.85
CA LYS A 71 -7.46 10.00 12.62
C LYS A 71 -7.11 11.28 11.85
N ASN A 72 -6.78 11.18 10.57
CA ASN A 72 -6.19 12.28 9.79
C ASN A 72 -7.13 12.87 8.73
N GLY A 73 -8.29 12.24 8.51
CA GLY A 73 -9.19 12.55 7.41
C GLY A 73 -8.68 12.05 6.05
N HIS A 74 -9.47 12.33 5.01
CA HIS A 74 -9.15 12.03 3.60
C HIS A 74 -8.54 13.24 2.86
N PHE A 75 -8.15 14.30 3.59
CA PHE A 75 -7.46 15.48 3.05
C PHE A 75 -8.21 16.25 1.95
N ASN A 76 -9.55 16.24 1.98
CA ASN A 76 -10.42 16.78 0.92
C ASN A 76 -10.18 16.13 -0.46
N SER A 77 -9.76 14.86 -0.46
CA SER A 77 -9.64 14.07 -1.68
C SER A 77 -11.02 13.68 -2.20
N SER A 78 -11.25 13.91 -3.49
CA SER A 78 -12.50 13.54 -4.17
C SER A 78 -12.54 12.08 -4.61
N LEU A 79 -11.38 11.40 -4.58
CA LEU A 79 -11.20 10.00 -4.90
C LEU A 79 -10.25 9.34 -3.89
N ILE A 80 -10.65 8.17 -3.39
CA ILE A 80 -9.78 7.26 -2.64
C ILE A 80 -9.44 6.05 -3.51
N VAL A 81 -8.14 5.78 -3.65
CA VAL A 81 -7.61 4.62 -4.37
C VAL A 81 -7.01 3.65 -3.36
N LEU A 82 -7.63 2.49 -3.18
CA LEU A 82 -7.09 1.41 -2.34
C LEU A 82 -6.15 0.54 -3.19
N VAL A 83 -4.97 0.21 -2.67
CA VAL A 83 -4.04 -0.75 -3.27
C VAL A 83 -3.67 -1.78 -2.22
N PHE A 84 -4.23 -2.97 -2.36
CA PHE A 84 -4.05 -4.12 -1.47
C PHE A 84 -4.03 -5.41 -2.27
N SER A 85 -3.61 -6.48 -1.65
CA SER A 85 -3.43 -7.81 -2.21
C SER A 85 -4.38 -8.84 -1.61
N SER A 86 -4.35 -10.05 -2.15
CA SER A 86 -5.15 -11.19 -1.67
C SER A 86 -4.95 -11.46 -0.17
N HIS A 87 -3.73 -11.33 0.35
CA HIS A 87 -3.44 -11.58 1.76
C HIS A 87 -4.13 -10.59 2.71
N ASP A 88 -4.45 -9.37 2.24
CA ASP A 88 -5.14 -8.34 3.03
C ASP A 88 -6.60 -8.69 3.36
N TYR A 89 -7.15 -9.76 2.77
CA TYR A 89 -8.44 -10.28 3.19
C TYR A 89 -8.43 -10.71 4.67
N TYR A 90 -7.31 -11.28 5.15
CA TYR A 90 -7.16 -11.76 6.53
C TYR A 90 -6.09 -10.99 7.33
N ASP A 91 -5.51 -9.91 6.82
CA ASP A 91 -4.44 -9.18 7.53
C ASP A 91 -5.01 -8.24 8.59
N HIS A 92 -5.30 -8.74 9.79
CA HIS A 92 -5.86 -7.94 10.90
C HIS A 92 -4.77 -7.28 11.74
N MET A 93 -5.05 -6.06 12.21
CA MET A 93 -4.23 -5.39 13.22
C MET A 93 -4.05 -6.25 14.47
N HIS A 94 -2.80 -6.51 14.83
CA HIS A 94 -2.45 -7.12 16.10
C HIS A 94 -1.71 -6.13 17.02
N PHE A 95 -1.97 -6.23 18.32
CA PHE A 95 -1.35 -5.35 19.33
C PHE A 95 -0.23 -6.04 20.11
N GLN A 96 0.47 -6.97 19.46
CA GLN A 96 1.62 -7.62 20.08
C GLN A 96 2.66 -6.60 20.53
N LYS A 97 3.12 -6.75 21.77
CA LYS A 97 4.18 -5.91 22.32
C LYS A 97 5.52 -6.29 21.72
N VAL A 98 5.89 -5.66 20.60
CA VAL A 98 7.18 -5.90 19.93
C VAL A 98 8.26 -4.91 20.40
N VAL A 99 7.87 -3.69 20.77
CA VAL A 99 8.82 -2.64 21.17
C VAL A 99 9.45 -2.97 22.53
N GLY A 100 10.78 -3.01 22.56
CA GLY A 100 11.57 -3.40 23.74
C GLY A 100 11.60 -4.90 24.02
N VAL A 101 10.96 -5.71 23.17
CA VAL A 101 10.95 -7.18 23.27
C VAL A 101 11.77 -7.78 22.12
N HIS A 102 11.51 -7.33 20.89
CA HIS A 102 12.20 -7.83 19.71
C HIS A 102 13.42 -6.96 19.37
N PRO A 103 14.60 -7.53 19.04
CA PRO A 103 15.82 -6.75 18.77
C PRO A 103 15.70 -5.76 17.60
N ALA A 104 14.82 -6.03 16.64
CA ALA A 104 14.53 -5.11 15.53
C ALA A 104 13.77 -3.84 15.99
N TRP A 105 13.14 -3.88 17.17
CA TRP A 105 12.28 -2.82 17.70
C TRP A 105 12.73 -2.39 19.11
N PRO A 106 13.92 -1.80 19.28
CA PRO A 106 14.43 -1.45 20.60
C PRO A 106 13.59 -0.32 21.24
N SER A 107 13.36 -0.40 22.54
CA SER A 107 12.65 0.64 23.32
C SER A 107 13.59 1.76 23.81
N LYS A 108 14.90 1.63 23.59
CA LYS A 108 15.93 2.59 24.00
C LYS A 108 16.78 2.99 22.81
N LYS A 109 17.21 4.25 22.79
CA LYS A 109 18.15 4.74 21.79
C LYS A 109 19.51 4.07 21.97
N PRO A 110 20.24 3.75 20.90
CA PRO A 110 21.61 3.26 20.99
C PRO A 110 22.50 4.35 21.58
N PHE A 111 23.59 3.96 22.24
CA PHE A 111 24.55 4.92 22.81
C PHE A 111 25.23 5.76 21.72
N MET A 112 25.58 5.13 20.60
CA MET A 112 26.18 5.76 19.43
C MET A 112 25.70 5.11 18.13
N ALA A 113 25.76 5.83 17.00
CA ALA A 113 25.39 5.29 15.69
C ALA A 113 26.20 4.03 15.31
N ILE A 114 27.49 3.99 15.68
CA ILE A 114 28.36 2.82 15.44
C ILE A 114 27.85 1.59 16.19
N THR A 115 27.42 1.76 17.45
CA THR A 115 26.86 0.65 18.24
C THR A 115 25.57 0.12 17.62
N ASP A 116 24.70 1.02 17.12
CA ASP A 116 23.49 0.62 16.42
C ASP A 116 23.81 -0.16 15.14
N GLY A 117 24.78 0.32 14.36
CA GLY A 117 25.23 -0.34 13.14
C GLY A 117 25.79 -1.73 13.39
N PHE A 118 26.61 -1.89 14.44
CA PHE A 118 27.18 -3.17 14.84
C PHE A 118 26.09 -4.18 15.24
N PHE A 119 25.15 -3.79 16.11
CA PHE A 119 24.11 -4.69 16.57
C PHE A 119 23.02 -4.97 15.53
N LYS A 120 22.68 -4.01 14.65
CA LYS A 120 21.64 -4.19 13.64
C LYS A 120 22.11 -4.86 12.36
N TYR A 121 23.36 -4.69 11.96
CA TYR A 121 23.85 -5.20 10.67
C TYR A 121 24.94 -6.27 10.85
N PHE A 122 25.97 -6.01 11.66
CA PHE A 122 27.10 -6.93 11.80
C PHE A 122 26.71 -8.22 12.53
N ILE A 123 26.02 -8.12 13.67
CA ILE A 123 25.59 -9.31 14.44
C ILE A 123 24.64 -10.21 13.63
N PRO A 124 23.58 -9.72 12.97
CA PRO A 124 22.73 -10.57 12.12
C PRO A 124 23.47 -11.19 10.94
N TRP A 125 24.36 -10.43 10.28
CA TRP A 125 25.20 -10.95 9.21
C TRP A 125 26.10 -12.10 9.68
N PHE A 126 26.76 -11.95 10.84
CA PHE A 126 27.61 -12.98 11.44
C PHE A 126 26.80 -14.21 11.86
N ASN A 127 25.65 -14.02 12.51
CA ASN A 127 24.77 -15.11 12.94
C ASN A 127 24.24 -15.93 11.74
N ASN A 128 23.88 -15.27 10.64
CA ASN A 128 23.45 -15.95 9.41
C ASN A 128 24.58 -16.78 8.79
N LYS A 129 25.84 -16.36 8.91
CA LYS A 129 27.00 -17.16 8.46
C LYS A 129 27.25 -18.41 9.31
N ILE A 130 26.79 -18.43 10.56
CA ILE A 130 26.98 -19.54 11.51
C ILE A 130 25.67 -20.37 11.64
N SER A 131 24.82 -20.32 10.61
CA SER A 131 23.59 -21.12 10.49
C SER A 131 22.56 -20.92 11.61
N ARG A 132 22.61 -19.81 12.34
CA ARG A 132 21.47 -19.36 13.17
C ARG A 132 20.53 -18.62 12.23
N ASN A 133 19.47 -19.29 11.75
CA ASN A 133 18.38 -18.71 10.98
C ASN A 133 17.65 -17.63 11.80
N TYR A 134 18.24 -16.45 11.94
CA TYR A 134 17.65 -15.33 12.66
C TYR A 134 16.66 -14.62 11.75
N ASN A 135 15.38 -14.99 11.85
CA ASN A 135 14.31 -14.28 11.18
C ASN A 135 13.71 -13.21 12.11
N ALA A 136 14.11 -11.97 11.89
CA ALA A 136 13.64 -10.79 12.63
C ALA A 136 12.13 -10.52 12.51
N TYR A 137 11.42 -11.21 11.62
CA TYR A 137 9.98 -11.06 11.39
C TYR A 137 9.18 -12.30 11.75
N SER A 138 9.79 -13.29 12.40
CA SER A 138 9.11 -14.52 12.85
C SER A 138 7.89 -14.26 13.74
N TYR A 139 7.86 -13.14 14.46
CA TYR A 139 6.71 -12.73 15.27
C TYR A 139 5.44 -12.48 14.43
N LEU A 140 5.59 -12.00 13.18
CA LEU A 140 4.47 -11.78 12.25
C LEU A 140 3.84 -13.10 11.79
N SER A 141 4.61 -14.19 11.72
CA SER A 141 4.15 -15.48 11.20
C SER A 141 3.24 -16.27 12.17
N SER A 142 3.10 -15.80 13.41
CA SER A 142 2.49 -16.60 14.49
C SER A 142 0.95 -16.54 14.54
N HIS A 143 0.27 -15.77 13.67
CA HIS A 143 -1.14 -15.41 13.86
C HIS A 143 -2.06 -15.58 12.62
N ASN A 144 -1.67 -16.40 11.64
CA ASN A 144 -2.41 -16.55 10.37
C ASN A 144 -3.66 -17.46 10.42
N ASN A 145 -4.23 -17.75 11.60
CA ASN A 145 -5.42 -18.62 11.73
C ASN A 145 -6.74 -17.83 11.80
N ILE A 146 -6.80 -16.65 11.21
CA ILE A 146 -8.03 -15.86 11.17
C ILE A 146 -8.76 -16.17 9.85
N GLU A 147 -9.93 -16.81 9.95
CA GLU A 147 -10.70 -17.26 8.79
C GLU A 147 -11.80 -16.27 8.34
N TYR A 148 -11.88 -15.09 8.96
CA TYR A 148 -12.87 -14.06 8.60
C TYR A 148 -12.22 -12.79 8.04
N MET A 149 -12.98 -12.12 7.16
CA MET A 149 -12.55 -10.90 6.46
C MET A 149 -12.16 -9.78 7.44
N ASN A 150 -11.08 -9.06 7.14
CA ASN A 150 -10.71 -7.85 7.85
C ASN A 150 -11.87 -6.82 7.82
N LYS A 151 -12.33 -6.45 9.02
CA LYS A 151 -13.42 -5.47 9.23
C LYS A 151 -13.11 -4.08 8.64
N GLY A 152 -11.83 -3.76 8.43
CA GLY A 152 -11.34 -2.56 7.78
C GLY A 152 -11.87 -2.39 6.35
N TRP A 153 -12.09 -3.47 5.61
CA TRP A 153 -12.74 -3.40 4.29
C TRP A 153 -14.12 -2.77 4.37
N LYS A 154 -14.98 -3.33 5.24
CA LYS A 154 -16.33 -2.81 5.46
C LYS A 154 -16.30 -1.37 6.01
N ALA A 155 -15.36 -1.07 6.90
CA ALA A 155 -15.22 0.27 7.46
C ALA A 155 -14.83 1.31 6.40
N LEU A 156 -13.91 0.97 5.49
CA LEU A 156 -13.52 1.82 4.37
C LEU A 156 -14.68 2.06 3.40
N PHE A 157 -15.47 1.02 3.08
CA PHE A 157 -16.64 1.15 2.20
C PHE A 157 -17.71 2.05 2.79
N ASN A 158 -18.04 1.85 4.07
CA ASN A 158 -18.98 2.70 4.79
C ASN A 158 -18.49 4.15 4.80
N TYR A 159 -17.20 4.36 5.11
CA TYR A 159 -16.62 5.70 5.16
C TYR A 159 -16.78 6.47 3.86
N VAL A 160 -16.46 5.85 2.71
CA VAL A 160 -16.60 6.56 1.42
C VAL A 160 -18.05 6.81 1.05
N ASN A 161 -18.96 5.89 1.39
CA ASN A 161 -20.38 6.08 1.16
C ASN A 161 -20.94 7.24 2.01
N ASP A 162 -20.62 7.25 3.30
CA ASP A 162 -21.10 8.24 4.26
C ASP A 162 -20.56 9.66 3.95
N ASN A 163 -19.37 9.74 3.34
CA ASN A 163 -18.75 11.00 2.93
C ASN A 163 -18.94 11.33 1.44
N GLN A 164 -19.69 10.52 0.69
CA GLN A 164 -19.93 10.70 -0.74
C GLN A 164 -18.64 10.83 -1.58
N ILE A 165 -17.63 10.02 -1.25
CA ILE A 165 -16.32 10.02 -1.92
C ILE A 165 -16.27 8.85 -2.92
N GLU A 166 -15.71 9.07 -4.11
CA GLU A 166 -15.48 7.97 -5.04
C GLU A 166 -14.40 7.03 -4.51
N MET A 167 -14.58 5.72 -4.67
CA MET A 167 -13.58 4.72 -4.38
C MET A 167 -13.22 3.91 -5.63
N LEU A 168 -11.92 3.68 -5.81
CA LEU A 168 -11.37 2.72 -6.75
C LEU A 168 -10.45 1.76 -5.98
N VAL A 169 -10.60 0.46 -6.20
CA VAL A 169 -9.69 -0.55 -5.65
C VAL A 169 -8.81 -1.12 -6.75
N TYR A 170 -7.51 -1.22 -6.53
CA TYR A 170 -6.63 -2.03 -7.35
C TYR A 170 -6.21 -3.25 -6.53
N LEU A 171 -6.63 -4.44 -6.97
CA LEU A 171 -6.23 -5.69 -6.33
C LEU A 171 -4.87 -6.12 -6.89
N HIS A 172 -3.83 -5.87 -6.11
CA HIS A 172 -2.45 -6.18 -6.43
C HIS A 172 -2.17 -7.69 -6.31
N PRO A 173 -1.86 -8.40 -7.41
CA PRO A 173 -1.48 -9.80 -7.32
C PRO A 173 -0.08 -9.97 -6.76
N SER A 174 0.16 -11.09 -6.09
CA SER A 174 1.50 -11.57 -5.84
C SER A 174 2.17 -12.07 -7.11
N LYS A 175 3.50 -12.19 -7.05
CA LYS A 175 4.28 -12.78 -8.13
C LYS A 175 3.82 -14.21 -8.44
N GLN A 176 3.39 -14.97 -7.44
CA GLN A 176 2.89 -16.33 -7.62
C GLN A 176 1.52 -16.34 -8.31
N GLU A 177 0.62 -15.43 -7.96
CA GLU A 177 -0.69 -15.28 -8.61
C GLU A 177 -0.55 -14.86 -10.08
N ILE A 178 0.43 -14.01 -10.40
CA ILE A 178 0.80 -13.71 -11.78
C ILE A 178 1.28 -14.97 -12.52
N ILE A 179 2.19 -15.75 -11.94
CA ILE A 179 2.70 -16.98 -12.55
C ILE A 179 1.56 -18.00 -12.77
N ASN A 180 0.64 -18.10 -11.82
CA ASN A 180 -0.50 -19.00 -11.87
C ASN A 180 -1.63 -18.48 -12.79
N GLY A 181 -1.58 -17.21 -13.20
CA GLY A 181 -2.64 -16.54 -13.96
C GLY A 181 -3.97 -16.39 -13.20
N LYS A 182 -3.97 -16.54 -11.88
CA LYS A 182 -5.18 -16.46 -11.04
C LYS A 182 -4.85 -16.04 -9.61
N TYR A 183 -5.81 -15.37 -8.97
CA TYR A 183 -5.73 -15.05 -7.55
C TYR A 183 -5.88 -16.31 -6.70
N GLU A 184 -5.29 -16.27 -5.50
CA GLU A 184 -5.60 -17.20 -4.42
C GLU A 184 -7.03 -16.99 -3.90
N ASP A 185 -7.53 -17.94 -3.10
CA ASP A 185 -8.91 -17.94 -2.61
C ASP A 185 -9.29 -16.63 -1.90
N SER A 186 -8.36 -16.03 -1.15
CA SER A 186 -8.58 -14.76 -0.47
C SER A 186 -8.76 -13.58 -1.44
N GLY A 187 -8.03 -13.57 -2.56
CA GLY A 187 -8.20 -12.58 -3.62
C GLY A 187 -9.52 -12.78 -4.36
N LEU A 188 -9.92 -14.03 -4.63
CA LEU A 188 -11.22 -14.33 -5.22
C LEU A 188 -12.38 -13.87 -4.31
N LYS A 189 -12.27 -14.08 -2.99
CA LYS A 189 -13.23 -13.57 -2.01
C LYS A 189 -13.29 -12.03 -2.01
N LEU A 190 -12.16 -11.34 -2.17
CA LEU A 190 -12.16 -9.88 -2.32
C LEU A 190 -12.89 -9.42 -3.57
N LEU A 191 -12.65 -10.07 -4.71
CA LEU A 191 -13.36 -9.74 -5.95
C LEU A 191 -14.88 -9.93 -5.82
N GLU A 192 -15.31 -10.98 -5.14
CA GLU A 192 -16.72 -11.22 -4.82
C GLU A 192 -17.27 -10.08 -3.95
N VAL A 193 -16.56 -9.72 -2.87
CA VAL A 193 -16.95 -8.63 -1.98
C VAL A 193 -17.05 -7.30 -2.73
N PHE A 194 -16.09 -6.96 -3.60
CA PHE A 194 -16.13 -5.74 -4.39
C PHE A 194 -17.34 -5.73 -5.33
N SER A 195 -17.61 -6.85 -5.99
CA SER A 195 -18.74 -7.01 -6.91
C SER A 195 -20.09 -6.89 -6.19
N GLN A 196 -20.26 -7.58 -5.06
CA GLN A 196 -21.48 -7.52 -4.25
C GLN A 196 -21.77 -6.12 -3.70
N ASN A 197 -20.73 -5.38 -3.32
CA ASN A 197 -20.84 -4.01 -2.81
C ASN A 197 -20.78 -2.95 -3.91
N LYS A 198 -20.75 -3.34 -5.20
CA LYS A 198 -20.65 -2.44 -6.36
C LYS A 198 -19.46 -1.46 -6.28
N ILE A 199 -18.36 -1.90 -5.67
CA ILE A 199 -17.12 -1.15 -5.59
C ILE A 199 -16.43 -1.21 -6.94
N LYS A 200 -15.99 -0.08 -7.49
CA LYS A 200 -15.18 -0.06 -8.71
C LYS A 200 -13.80 -0.66 -8.39
N PHE A 201 -13.37 -1.64 -9.17
CA PHE A 201 -12.05 -2.24 -8.98
C PHE A 201 -11.33 -2.52 -10.31
N LEU A 202 -10.01 -2.69 -10.21
CA LEU A 202 -9.12 -3.16 -11.27
C LEU A 202 -8.41 -4.42 -10.77
N SER A 203 -8.46 -5.47 -11.59
CA SER A 203 -7.76 -6.73 -11.35
C SER A 203 -6.33 -6.60 -11.86
N GLY A 204 -5.34 -6.50 -10.97
CA GLY A 204 -3.94 -6.41 -11.38
C GLY A 204 -3.44 -7.59 -12.22
N ILE A 205 -4.06 -8.77 -12.12
CA ILE A 205 -3.72 -9.93 -13.00
C ILE A 205 -4.02 -9.61 -14.47
N GLU A 206 -5.10 -8.87 -14.75
CA GLU A 206 -5.49 -8.53 -16.13
C GLU A 206 -4.55 -7.50 -16.77
N TYR A 207 -3.86 -6.70 -15.96
CA TYR A 207 -3.06 -5.58 -16.46
C TYR A 207 -1.54 -5.77 -16.32
N ASN A 208 -1.07 -6.59 -15.37
CA ASN A 208 0.33 -6.68 -14.98
C ASN A 208 0.85 -8.13 -14.95
N ALA A 209 0.72 -8.84 -16.07
CA ALA A 209 1.10 -10.26 -16.23
C ALA A 209 2.62 -10.55 -16.25
N ASP A 210 3.47 -9.59 -15.87
CA ASP A 210 4.93 -9.75 -15.92
C ASP A 210 5.55 -9.86 -14.51
N SER A 211 6.09 -11.03 -14.21
CA SER A 211 6.80 -11.30 -12.96
C SER A 211 8.08 -10.46 -12.77
N SER A 212 8.60 -9.84 -13.83
CA SER A 212 9.75 -8.94 -13.80
C SER A 212 9.45 -7.59 -13.14
N LEU A 213 8.18 -7.28 -12.89
CA LEU A 213 7.72 -6.08 -12.20
C LEU A 213 7.98 -6.11 -10.68
N TYR A 214 8.37 -7.27 -10.14
CA TYR A 214 8.54 -7.50 -8.72
C TYR A 214 10.02 -7.58 -8.34
N ARG A 215 10.37 -7.09 -7.14
CA ARG A 215 11.70 -7.30 -6.53
C ARG A 215 11.74 -8.56 -5.67
N ASP A 216 10.61 -8.93 -5.10
CA ASP A 216 10.42 -10.13 -4.29
C ASP A 216 9.06 -10.79 -4.64
N PHE A 217 8.43 -11.51 -3.71
CA PHE A 217 7.19 -12.23 -3.99
C PHE A 217 5.95 -11.31 -4.07
N ILE A 218 6.00 -10.08 -3.54
CA ILE A 218 4.85 -9.16 -3.50
C ILE A 218 5.20 -7.73 -3.88
N HIS A 219 6.38 -7.23 -3.53
CA HIS A 219 6.71 -5.83 -3.71
C HIS A 219 7.14 -5.51 -5.15
N LEU A 220 6.61 -4.40 -5.65
CA LEU A 220 6.96 -3.84 -6.96
C LEU A 220 8.36 -3.22 -6.93
N ASN A 221 9.11 -3.40 -8.02
CA ASN A 221 10.30 -2.59 -8.33
C ASN A 221 9.90 -1.31 -9.10
N ASN A 222 10.88 -0.52 -9.57
CA ASN A 222 10.59 0.73 -10.30
C ASN A 222 9.76 0.50 -11.58
N LYS A 223 9.99 -0.61 -12.31
CA LYS A 223 9.16 -0.98 -13.47
C LYS A 223 7.73 -1.30 -13.04
N GLY A 224 7.59 -2.04 -11.94
CA GLY A 224 6.28 -2.35 -11.34
C GLY A 224 5.50 -1.13 -10.89
N GLN A 225 6.14 -0.17 -10.23
CA GLN A 225 5.51 1.10 -9.85
C GLN A 225 5.05 1.90 -11.06
N LYS A 226 5.86 1.94 -12.12
CA LYS A 226 5.47 2.57 -13.40
C LYS A 226 4.29 1.84 -14.04
N ALA A 227 4.27 0.51 -14.01
CA ALA A 227 3.16 -0.27 -14.52
C ALA A 227 1.87 0.00 -13.74
N LEU A 228 1.93 0.01 -12.40
CA LEU A 228 0.81 0.41 -11.54
C LEU A 228 0.29 1.83 -11.86
N ALA A 229 1.19 2.79 -12.08
CA ALA A 229 0.81 4.13 -12.51
C ALA A 229 0.06 4.12 -13.85
N ASN A 230 0.55 3.37 -14.84
CA ASN A 230 -0.10 3.27 -16.14
C ASN A 230 -1.52 2.69 -16.05
N VAL A 231 -1.71 1.65 -15.24
CA VAL A 231 -3.02 1.02 -15.03
C VAL A 231 -4.01 1.98 -14.38
N LEU A 232 -3.56 2.73 -13.38
CA LEU A 232 -4.38 3.71 -12.67
C LEU A 232 -4.61 4.99 -13.47
N PHE A 233 -3.81 5.28 -14.50
CA PHE A 233 -3.84 6.57 -15.18
C PHE A 233 -5.20 6.88 -15.83
N THR A 234 -5.76 5.94 -16.58
CA THR A 234 -7.03 6.14 -17.29
C THR A 234 -8.20 6.46 -16.36
N PRO A 235 -8.50 5.66 -15.31
CA PRO A 235 -9.60 5.98 -14.41
C PRO A 235 -9.36 7.27 -13.61
N LEU A 236 -8.12 7.55 -13.18
CA LEU A 236 -7.82 8.81 -12.48
C LEU A 236 -7.93 10.01 -13.40
N GLN A 237 -7.52 9.89 -14.66
CA GLN A 237 -7.70 10.93 -15.67
C GLN A 237 -9.19 11.22 -15.90
N ALA A 238 -10.03 10.18 -15.99
CA ALA A 238 -11.47 10.36 -16.13
C ALA A 238 -12.08 11.07 -14.91
N HIS A 239 -11.67 10.68 -13.69
CA HIS A 239 -12.08 11.33 -12.46
C HIS A 239 -11.67 12.81 -12.43
N VAL A 240 -10.41 13.12 -12.75
CA VAL A 240 -9.92 14.50 -12.82
C VAL A 240 -10.73 15.30 -13.81
N LYS A 241 -10.93 14.78 -15.04
CA LYS A 241 -11.70 15.48 -16.08
C LYS A 241 -13.13 15.81 -15.62
N ALA A 242 -13.77 14.92 -14.87
CA ALA A 242 -15.12 15.12 -14.36
C ALA A 242 -15.22 16.11 -13.18
N ASN A 243 -14.12 16.36 -12.48
CA ASN A 243 -14.08 17.19 -11.26
C ASN A 243 -13.31 18.51 -11.44
N LEU A 244 -12.76 18.76 -12.63
CA LEU A 244 -12.27 20.08 -12.99
C LEU A 244 -13.47 21.00 -13.21
N LYS A 245 -13.52 22.07 -12.43
CA LYS A 245 -14.41 23.20 -12.72
C LYS A 245 -13.77 24.00 -13.86
N ASP A 246 -14.58 24.36 -14.86
CA ASP A 246 -14.17 25.24 -15.96
C ASP A 246 -13.60 26.57 -15.43
#